data_AF-A0A1Y3MYI2-F1
#
_entry.id   AF-A0A1Y3MYI2-F1
#
_cell.length_a   1.000
_cell.length_b   1.000
_cell.length_c   1.000
_cell.angle_alpha   90.00
_cell.angle_beta   90.00
_cell.angle_gamma   90.00
#
_symmetry.space_group_name_H-M   'P 1'
#
loop_
_entity.id
_entity.type
_entity.pdbx_description
1 polymer ?
#
loop_
_entity_poly.entity_id
_entity_poly.type
_entity_poly.pdbx_seq_one_letter_code
_entity_poly.pdbx_strand_id
1 'polypeptide(L)' 'VKVIQAKELIASKDGKARNPYCEVKFNGSAFHTEKCENTLEPFWNQHLEIKAKNLTDGITITVWDKKNKEKNF' A
#
# COMPACT_ATOMS: atom_id res chain seq x y z
N VAL A 1 5.22 -3.77 -11.89
CA VAL A 1 5.89 -2.99 -10.83
C VAL A 1 6.06 -3.88 -9.60
N LYS A 2 7.25 -3.92 -8.99
CA LYS A 2 7.48 -4.69 -7.75
C LYS A 2 7.50 -3.76 -6.55
N VAL A 3 6.56 -3.93 -5.63
CA VAL A 3 6.50 -3.18 -4.38
C VAL A 3 7.16 -4.03 -3.29
N ILE A 4 8.31 -3.57 -2.77
CA ILE A 4 9.13 -4.37 -1.86
C ILE A 4 8.79 -4.05 -0.41
N GLN A 5 9.09 -2.83 0.05
CA GLN A 5 8.94 -2.44 1.45
C GLN A 5 8.76 -0.93 1.60
N ALA A 6 8.28 -0.50 2.77
CA ALA A 6 8.41 0.85 3.29
C ALA A 6 8.99 0.80 4.70
N LYS A 7 9.54 1.92 5.16
CA LYS A 7 10.16 2.04 6.48
C LYS A 7 9.70 3.30 7.18
N GLU A 8 9.74 3.27 8.50
CA GLU A 8 9.50 4.41 9.39
C GLU A 8 8.16 5.11 9.11
N LEU A 9 7.10 4.33 8.84
CA LEU A 9 5.77 4.88 8.63
C LEU A 9 5.27 5.60 9.88
N ILE A 10 4.46 6.62 9.67
CA ILE A 10 3.90 7.43 10.76
C ILE A 10 2.88 6.58 11.54
N ALA A 11 3.08 6.51 12.85
CA ALA A 11 2.16 5.83 13.76
C ALA A 11 0.75 6.47 13.77
N SER A 12 -0.20 5.81 14.42
CA SER A 12 -1.47 6.45 14.78
C SER A 12 -1.26 7.58 15.78
N LYS A 13 -2.28 8.43 15.95
CA LYS A 13 -2.26 9.49 16.96
C LYS A 13 -1.99 8.94 18.37
N ASP A 14 -2.40 7.70 18.62
CA ASP A 14 -2.23 7.00 19.90
C ASP A 14 -0.93 6.17 19.94
N GLY A 15 0.00 6.38 19.00
CA GLY A 15 1.26 5.66 18.91
C GLY A 15 1.17 4.21 18.43
N LYS A 16 -0.01 3.76 17.96
CA LYS A 16 -0.19 2.38 17.48
C LYS A 16 0.34 2.19 16.06
N ALA A 17 0.83 0.99 15.79
CA ALA A 17 1.17 0.55 14.44
C ALA A 17 -0.07 0.52 13.52
N ARG A 18 0.18 0.43 12.21
CA ARG A 18 -0.86 0.52 11.15
C ARG A 18 -0.96 -0.79 10.39
N ASN A 19 -1.94 -0.87 9.49
CA ASN A 19 -2.11 -1.97 8.56
C ASN A 19 -1.80 -1.51 7.12
N PRO A 20 -0.54 -1.18 6.81
CA PRO A 20 -0.19 -0.53 5.56
C PRO A 20 -0.36 -1.45 4.34
N TYR A 21 -0.96 -0.92 3.28
CA TYR A 21 -0.92 -1.47 1.93
C TYR A 21 -0.52 -0.37 0.94
N CYS A 22 0.04 -0.75 -0.20
CA CYS A 22 0.44 0.18 -1.25
C CYS A 22 -0.62 0.19 -2.36
N GLU A 23 -1.07 1.38 -2.74
CA GLU A 23 -1.83 1.65 -3.96
C GLU A 23 -0.90 2.20 -5.04
N VAL A 24 -0.94 1.61 -6.23
CA VAL A 24 -0.29 2.12 -7.43
C VAL A 24 -1.38 2.53 -8.42
N LYS A 25 -1.47 3.83 -8.71
CA LYS A 25 -2.39 4.41 -9.69
C LYS A 25 -1.66 4.67 -11.00
N PHE A 26 -2.25 4.20 -12.09
CA PHE A 26 -1.73 4.37 -13.44
C PHE A 26 -2.89 4.43 -14.43
N ASN A 27 -2.96 5.50 -15.23
CA ASN A 27 -3.95 5.68 -16.30
C ASN A 27 -5.40 5.35 -15.89
N GLY A 28 -5.83 5.87 -14.72
CA GLY A 28 -7.18 5.68 -14.18
C GLY A 28 -7.43 4.32 -13.52
N SER A 29 -6.48 3.38 -13.59
CA SER A 29 -6.54 2.10 -12.88
C SER A 29 -5.80 2.19 -11.54
N ALA A 30 -6.29 1.46 -10.54
CA ALA A 30 -5.64 1.31 -9.24
C ALA A 30 -5.31 -0.16 -8.99
N PHE A 31 -4.09 -0.41 -8.55
CA PHE A 31 -3.57 -1.73 -8.21
C PHE A 31 -3.10 -1.70 -6.76
N HIS A 32 -3.28 -2.79 -6.03
CA HIS A 32 -3.02 -2.82 -4.59
C HIS A 32 -2.19 -4.04 -4.19
N THR A 33 -1.29 -3.84 -3.24
CA THR A 33 -0.72 -4.96 -2.49
C THR A 33 -1.73 -5.46 -1.45
N GLU A 34 -1.48 -6.64 -0.88
CA GLU A 34 -2.06 -6.98 0.41
C GLU A 34 -1.59 -6.01 1.50
N LYS A 35 -2.31 -5.96 2.62
CA LYS A 35 -1.86 -5.22 3.80
C LYS A 35 -0.88 -6.07 4.62
N CYS A 36 0.11 -5.43 5.22
CA CYS A 36 0.82 -5.99 6.36
C CYS A 36 0.08 -5.56 7.63
N GLU A 37 -0.11 -6.46 8.60
CA GLU A 37 -0.82 -6.14 9.84
C GLU A 37 0.14 -5.49 10.87
N ASN A 38 -0.35 -4.49 11.60
CA ASN A 38 0.28 -3.90 12.79
C ASN A 38 1.79 -3.62 12.64
N THR A 39 2.20 -2.95 11.57
CA THR A 39 3.61 -2.60 11.33
C THR A 39 3.79 -1.17 10.82
N LEU A 40 4.94 -0.56 11.14
CA LEU A 40 5.43 0.68 10.53
C LEU A 40 6.58 0.43 9.54
N GLU A 41 6.96 -0.84 9.36
CA GLU A 41 8.03 -1.34 8.51
C GLU A 41 7.47 -2.47 7.60
N PRO A 42 6.50 -2.19 6.72
CA PRO A 42 5.90 -3.25 5.91
C PRO A 42 6.86 -3.82 4.88
N PHE A 43 6.87 -5.15 4.76
CA PHE A 43 7.52 -5.89 3.69
C PHE A 43 6.47 -6.64 2.88
N TRP A 44 6.07 -6.06 1.75
CA TRP A 44 5.08 -6.67 0.85
C TRP A 44 5.73 -7.68 -0.10
N ASN A 45 6.81 -7.28 -0.77
CA ASN A 45 7.49 -8.07 -1.81
C ASN A 45 6.53 -8.62 -2.89
N GLN A 46 5.58 -7.80 -3.35
CA GLN A 46 4.54 -8.19 -4.31
C GLN A 46 4.77 -7.58 -5.70
N HIS A 47 4.48 -8.37 -6.74
CA HIS A 47 4.44 -7.89 -8.11
C HIS A 47 3.02 -7.49 -8.49
N LEU A 48 2.84 -6.23 -8.87
CA LEU A 48 1.62 -5.71 -9.47
C LEU A 48 1.79 -5.64 -10.99
N GLU A 49 0.95 -6.36 -11.73
CA GLU A 49 0.95 -6.35 -13.19
C GLU A 49 0.25 -5.09 -13.69
N ILE A 50 1.00 -4.22 -14.38
CA ILE A 50 0.49 -2.95 -14.92
C ILE A 50 0.82 -2.93 -16.40
N LYS A 51 -0.20 -2.83 -17.24
CA LYS A 51 -0.05 -2.77 -18.70
C LYS A 51 0.14 -1.32 -19.13
N ALA A 52 1.39 -0.93 -19.38
CA ALA A 52 1.72 0.39 -19.89
C ALA A 52 1.57 0.45 -21.42
N LYS A 53 0.88 1.48 -21.91
CA LYS A 53 0.87 1.82 -23.35
C LYS A 53 2.02 2.77 -23.70
N ASN A 54 2.37 3.64 -22.76
CA ASN A 54 3.49 4.57 -22.85
C ASN A 54 4.27 4.54 -21.54
N LEU A 55 5.61 4.51 -21.63
CA LEU A 55 6.51 4.46 -20.47
C LEU A 55 6.80 5.84 -19.87
N THR A 56 6.42 6.93 -20.56
CA THR A 56 6.57 8.30 -20.03
C THR A 56 5.41 8.72 -19.13
N ASP A 57 4.33 7.93 -19.10
CA ASP A 57 3.17 8.20 -18.25
C ASP A 57 3.56 8.10 -16.78
N GLY A 58 3.11 9.07 -15.98
CA GLY A 58 3.37 9.09 -14.54
C GLY A 58 2.64 7.97 -13.80
N ILE A 59 3.27 7.44 -12.77
CA ILE A 59 2.64 6.55 -11.78
C ILE A 59 2.50 7.31 -10.45
N THR A 60 1.37 7.13 -9.77
CA THR A 60 1.21 7.63 -8.40
C THR A 60 1.25 6.46 -7.44
N ILE A 61 2.12 6.52 -6.44
CA ILE A 61 2.26 5.50 -5.41
C ILE A 61 1.84 6.12 -4.08
N THR A 62 0.89 5.48 -3.40
CA THR A 62 0.35 5.94 -2.12
C THR A 62 0.30 4.77 -1.14
N VAL A 63 0.78 4.97 0.10
CA VAL A 63 0.62 3.99 1.18
C VAL A 63 -0.60 4.36 2.02
N TRP A 64 -1.46 3.39 2.27
CA TRP A 64 -2.73 3.55 2.98
C TRP A 64 -2.80 2.63 4.19
N ASP A 65 -3.51 3.06 5.24
CA ASP A 65 -3.79 2.24 6.43
C ASP A 65 -5.16 1.58 6.32
N LYS A 66 -5.21 0.24 6.22
CA LYS A 66 -6.46 -0.53 6.12
C LYS A 66 -6.96 -0.97 7.50
N LYS A 67 -7.92 -0.23 8.04
CA LYS A 67 -8.59 -0.62 9.30
C LYS A 67 -9.28 -1.97 9.17
N ASN A 68 -9.20 -2.79 10.22
CA ASN A 68 -10.01 -3.99 10.34
C ASN A 68 -11.47 -3.59 10.51
N LYS A 69 -12.38 -4.29 9.83
CA LYS A 69 -13.82 -4.16 10.13
C LYS A 69 -14.01 -4.69 11.55
N GLU A 70 -14.44 -3.84 12.47
CA GLU A 70 -14.86 -4.30 13.80
C GLU A 70 -16.00 -5.31 13.59
N LYS A 71 -15.77 -6.55 14.05
CA LYS A 71 -16.85 -7.53 14.13
C LYS A 71 -17.68 -7.13 15.34
N ASN A 72 -18.79 -6.45 15.11
CA ASN A 72 -19.83 -6.30 16.13
C ASN A 72 -20.43 -7.69 16.36
N PHE A 73 -20.24 -8.23 17.57
CA PHE A 73 -20.93 -9.40 18.08
C PHE A 73 -22.13 -8.96 18.91
#